data_AF-A0A955R8P0-F1
#
_entry.id   AF-A0A955R8P0-F1
#
_cell.length_a   1.000
_cell.length_b   1.000
_cell.length_c   1.000
_cell.angle_alpha   90.00
_cell.angle_beta   90.00
_cell.angle_gamma   90.00
#
_symmetry.space_group_name_H-M   'P 1'
#
loop_
_entity.id
_entity.type
_entity.pdbx_description
1 polymer ?
#
loop_
_entity_poly.entity_id
_entity_poly.type
_entity_poly.pdbx_seq_one_letter_code
_entity_poly.pdbx_strand_id
1 'polypeptide(L)'
;MLAVALPLATGLGVVGIGLGTGSRQVVERVSEATHREVGLRIRAELRPLLDAPHALNAANAELLATSGLLDDDSMERHLWRQLRGADGVGYVQVGYEADGGFVGVERADGGAWRSEVSDAERTGKAVWSLGEDGERDGEAAAFVDGYDARTRPWYRAAVAADGPTWSSIYPFSSKAAPRLGITAVQPLRDAEGHRIGVLGADLILGQLSDLLDPGELGPEARIALVERDGMLVASSAGPPFRVTDGEPTRLRADQAGDDVLAGVMRSLSDDGGLDRLTGDRTFRIGRPDTLVFAAPLADGRGLDWVLLVAVPAEATIGPLRDQVRAALTLGLGLMALAAGGGVALAGLLTHPLRQISQASDAVARGQWNHPLPKRTTTHEVETLTRAFEVMRAQVQSTLADAEQARRAAEDGNRAKTSFLAGVSHELRTP
;
A
#
# COMPACT_ATOMS: atom_id res chain seq x y z
N MET A 1 9.21 45.45 -6.75
CA MET A 1 9.16 44.23 -5.91
C MET A 1 7.73 43.73 -5.71
N LEU A 2 6.76 44.58 -5.31
CA LEU A 2 5.36 44.19 -5.12
C LEU A 2 4.66 43.57 -6.35
N ALA A 3 4.98 44.01 -7.57
CA ALA A 3 4.32 43.56 -8.80
C ALA A 3 4.64 42.11 -9.22
N VAL A 4 5.71 41.50 -8.67
CA VAL A 4 6.13 40.11 -9.00
C VAL A 4 5.79 39.14 -7.86
N ALA A 5 5.69 39.62 -6.62
CA ALA A 5 5.43 38.78 -5.45
C ALA A 5 3.97 38.26 -5.38
N LEU A 6 3.00 39.05 -5.85
CA LEU A 6 1.57 38.74 -5.73
C LEU A 6 1.09 37.58 -6.64
N PRO A 7 1.52 37.48 -7.93
CA PRO A 7 1.17 36.36 -8.79
C PRO A 7 1.80 35.03 -8.34
N LEU A 8 3.02 35.07 -7.79
CA LEU A 8 3.71 33.89 -7.24
C LEU A 8 3.01 33.35 -5.99
N ALA A 9 2.59 34.23 -5.07
CA ALA A 9 1.88 33.84 -3.86
C ALA A 9 0.48 33.28 -4.14
N THR A 10 -0.23 33.83 -5.13
CA THR A 10 -1.56 33.32 -5.53
C THR A 10 -1.46 31.99 -6.30
N GLY A 11 -0.43 31.82 -7.14
CA GLY A 11 -0.11 30.53 -7.76
C GLY A 11 0.18 29.42 -6.73
N LEU A 12 0.94 29.72 -5.67
CA LEU A 12 1.22 28.82 -4.54
C LEU A 12 -0.05 28.41 -3.77
N GLY A 13 -0.95 29.37 -3.54
CA GLY A 13 -2.21 29.09 -2.85
C GLY A 13 -3.10 28.14 -3.65
N VAL A 14 -3.23 28.36 -4.96
CA VAL A 14 -4.09 27.55 -5.83
C VAL A 14 -3.49 26.16 -6.08
N VAL A 15 -2.18 26.07 -6.32
CA VAL A 15 -1.49 24.78 -6.51
C VAL A 15 -1.46 23.99 -5.20
N GLY A 16 -1.21 24.64 -4.06
CA GLY A 16 -1.20 23.98 -2.75
C GLY A 16 -2.58 23.51 -2.27
N ILE A 17 -3.64 24.30 -2.52
CA ILE A 17 -5.02 23.93 -2.18
C ILE A 17 -5.54 22.86 -3.15
N GLY A 18 -5.24 22.98 -4.45
CA GLY A 18 -5.62 22.00 -5.48
C GLY A 18 -4.95 20.64 -5.29
N LEU A 19 -3.64 20.62 -5.01
CA LEU A 19 -2.90 19.41 -4.63
C LEU A 19 -3.24 18.91 -3.24
N GLY A 20 -3.90 19.70 -2.38
CA GLY A 20 -4.23 19.30 -1.01
C GLY A 20 -5.62 18.68 -0.86
N THR A 21 -6.61 19.16 -1.61
CA THR A 21 -8.01 18.76 -1.45
C THR A 21 -8.49 17.82 -2.55
N GLY A 22 -8.19 18.15 -3.82
CA GLY A 22 -8.53 17.30 -4.96
C GLY A 22 -7.75 15.98 -4.97
N SER A 23 -6.46 16.03 -4.58
CA SER A 23 -5.64 14.82 -4.48
C SER A 23 -6.13 13.88 -3.37
N ARG A 24 -6.55 14.40 -2.21
CA ARG A 24 -7.01 13.57 -1.08
C ARG A 24 -8.25 12.77 -1.45
N GLN A 25 -9.25 13.40 -2.03
CA GLN A 25 -10.49 12.69 -2.42
C GLN A 25 -10.23 11.65 -3.52
N VAL A 26 -9.34 11.93 -4.47
CA VAL A 26 -8.99 10.97 -5.53
C VAL A 26 -8.17 9.82 -4.94
N VAL A 27 -7.17 10.10 -4.11
CA VAL A 27 -6.34 9.10 -3.44
C VAL A 27 -7.19 8.21 -2.52
N GLU A 28 -8.13 8.80 -1.77
CA GLU A 28 -9.06 8.05 -0.92
C GLU A 28 -9.93 7.10 -1.73
N ARG A 29 -10.60 7.58 -2.80
CA ARG A 29 -11.44 6.72 -3.64
C ARG A 29 -10.66 5.63 -4.35
N VAL A 30 -9.47 5.95 -4.86
CA VAL A 30 -8.59 4.96 -5.51
C VAL A 30 -8.12 3.94 -4.48
N SER A 31 -7.71 4.39 -3.29
CA SER A 31 -7.31 3.50 -2.20
C SER A 31 -8.45 2.55 -1.80
N GLU A 32 -9.66 3.07 -1.56
CA GLU A 32 -10.84 2.25 -1.25
C GLU A 32 -11.16 1.24 -2.35
N ALA A 33 -11.12 1.66 -3.62
CA ALA A 33 -11.37 0.78 -4.76
C ALA A 33 -10.31 -0.32 -4.88
N THR A 34 -9.03 0.03 -4.79
CA THR A 34 -7.91 -0.93 -4.84
C THR A 34 -7.98 -1.91 -3.67
N HIS A 35 -8.22 -1.45 -2.44
CA HIS A 35 -8.34 -2.33 -1.28
C HIS A 35 -9.52 -3.29 -1.41
N ARG A 36 -10.66 -2.79 -1.91
CA ARG A 36 -11.82 -3.63 -2.21
C ARG A 36 -11.48 -4.69 -3.26
N GLU A 37 -10.79 -4.32 -4.33
CA GLU A 37 -10.40 -5.25 -5.40
C GLU A 37 -9.44 -6.33 -4.89
N VAL A 38 -8.43 -5.96 -4.10
CA VAL A 38 -7.51 -6.93 -3.47
C VAL A 38 -8.26 -7.86 -2.52
N GLY A 39 -9.15 -7.33 -1.67
CA GLY A 39 -9.96 -8.15 -0.77
C GLY A 39 -10.89 -9.11 -1.51
N LEU A 40 -11.47 -8.68 -2.63
CA LEU A 40 -12.27 -9.54 -3.50
C LEU A 40 -11.43 -10.65 -4.16
N ARG A 41 -10.20 -10.34 -4.61
CA ARG A 41 -9.26 -11.32 -5.15
C ARG A 41 -8.89 -12.36 -4.10
N ILE A 42 -8.48 -11.95 -2.88
CA ILE A 42 -8.15 -12.87 -1.78
C ILE A 42 -9.35 -13.78 -1.50
N ARG A 43 -10.57 -13.23 -1.42
CA ARG A 43 -11.77 -14.05 -1.22
C ARG A 43 -11.97 -15.07 -2.34
N ALA A 44 -11.72 -14.68 -3.59
CA ALA A 44 -11.85 -15.57 -4.74
C ALA A 44 -10.80 -16.70 -4.72
N GLU A 45 -9.58 -16.42 -4.25
CA GLU A 45 -8.50 -17.40 -4.10
C GLU A 45 -8.75 -18.37 -2.94
N LEU A 46 -9.42 -17.93 -1.87
CA LEU A 46 -9.83 -18.80 -0.77
C LEU A 46 -10.95 -19.77 -1.13
N ARG A 47 -11.77 -19.46 -2.13
CA ARG A 47 -12.96 -20.27 -2.44
C ARG A 47 -12.62 -21.69 -2.90
N PRO A 48 -11.70 -21.92 -3.86
CA PRO A 48 -11.27 -23.26 -4.23
C PRO A 48 -10.71 -24.08 -3.06
N LEU A 49 -10.00 -23.44 -2.12
CA LEU A 49 -9.45 -24.10 -0.94
C LEU A 49 -10.55 -24.62 -0.01
N LEU A 50 -11.67 -23.91 0.10
CA LEU A 50 -12.84 -24.36 0.86
C LEU A 50 -13.66 -25.42 0.11
N ASP A 51 -13.66 -25.41 -1.22
CA ASP A 51 -14.40 -26.40 -2.02
C ASP A 51 -13.63 -27.74 -2.13
N ALA A 52 -12.30 -27.71 -2.11
CA ALA A 52 -11.46 -28.91 -2.30
C ALA A 52 -11.74 -30.05 -1.30
N PRO A 53 -11.82 -29.83 0.03
CA PRO A 53 -12.16 -30.88 0.99
C PRO A 53 -13.49 -31.58 0.70
N HIS A 54 -14.52 -30.82 0.31
CA HIS A 54 -15.83 -31.37 -0.06
C HIS A 54 -15.75 -32.18 -1.35
N ALA A 55 -14.97 -31.72 -2.34
CA ALA A 55 -14.77 -32.45 -3.59
C ALA A 55 -14.05 -33.79 -3.38
N LEU A 56 -13.03 -33.84 -2.51
CA LEU A 56 -12.32 -35.07 -2.17
C LEU A 56 -13.25 -36.07 -1.48
N ASN A 57 -14.04 -35.60 -0.52
CA ASN A 57 -15.04 -36.42 0.13
C ASN A 57 -16.02 -37.00 -0.90
N ALA A 58 -16.62 -36.16 -1.75
CA ALA A 58 -17.58 -36.57 -2.77
C ALA A 58 -17.01 -37.67 -3.69
N ALA A 59 -15.78 -37.49 -4.16
CA ALA A 59 -15.08 -38.49 -4.98
C ALA A 59 -14.87 -39.81 -4.24
N ASN A 60 -14.52 -39.77 -2.95
CA ASN A 60 -14.37 -40.97 -2.13
C ASN A 60 -15.69 -41.68 -1.87
N ALA A 61 -16.78 -40.95 -1.63
CA ALA A 61 -18.10 -41.56 -1.48
C ALA A 61 -18.56 -42.26 -2.74
N GLU A 62 -18.36 -41.65 -3.92
CA GLU A 62 -18.71 -42.26 -5.20
C GLU A 62 -17.90 -43.53 -5.47
N LEU A 63 -16.58 -43.49 -5.21
CA LEU A 63 -15.72 -44.66 -5.32
C LEU A 63 -16.22 -45.78 -4.41
N LEU A 64 -16.38 -45.51 -3.12
CA LEU A 64 -16.70 -46.54 -2.12
C LEU A 64 -18.13 -47.06 -2.25
N ALA A 65 -19.07 -46.26 -2.77
CA ALA A 65 -20.41 -46.72 -3.10
C ALA A 65 -20.40 -47.78 -4.23
N THR A 66 -19.40 -47.75 -5.12
CA THR A 66 -19.29 -48.71 -6.23
C THR A 66 -18.35 -49.88 -5.94
N SER A 67 -17.24 -49.64 -5.24
CA SER A 67 -16.23 -50.67 -4.92
C SER A 67 -16.50 -51.41 -3.61
N GLY A 68 -17.35 -50.87 -2.74
CA GLY A 68 -17.44 -51.27 -1.33
C GLY A 68 -16.29 -50.69 -0.49
N LEU A 69 -16.32 -50.96 0.82
CA LEU A 69 -15.26 -50.57 1.75
C LEU A 69 -13.96 -51.29 1.41
N LEU A 70 -12.87 -50.53 1.36
CA LEU A 70 -11.51 -51.07 1.23
C LEU A 70 -11.01 -51.54 2.60
N ASP A 71 -10.04 -52.46 2.61
CA ASP A 71 -9.23 -52.71 3.79
C ASP A 71 -8.38 -51.48 4.13
N ASP A 72 -7.90 -51.39 5.37
CA ASP A 72 -7.24 -50.19 5.89
C ASP A 72 -5.95 -49.82 5.13
N ASP A 73 -5.15 -50.81 4.71
CA ASP A 73 -3.90 -50.56 3.97
C ASP A 73 -4.18 -50.09 2.53
N SER A 74 -5.25 -50.61 1.91
CA SER A 74 -5.72 -50.12 0.61
C SER A 74 -6.33 -48.71 0.71
N MET A 75 -7.07 -48.43 1.78
CA MET A 75 -7.63 -47.11 2.06
C MET A 75 -6.52 -46.08 2.32
N GLU A 76 -5.52 -46.40 3.14
CA GLU A 76 -4.38 -45.53 3.43
C GLU A 76 -3.65 -45.12 2.14
N ARG A 77 -3.32 -46.09 1.29
CA ARG A 77 -2.64 -45.81 0.01
C ARG A 77 -3.52 -45.00 -0.95
N HIS A 78 -4.83 -45.23 -0.95
CA HIS A 78 -5.78 -44.42 -1.74
C HIS A 78 -5.80 -42.96 -1.28
N LEU A 79 -5.98 -42.74 0.02
CA LEU A 79 -6.01 -41.42 0.64
C LEU A 79 -4.70 -40.66 0.44
N TRP A 80 -3.55 -41.33 0.57
CA TRP A 80 -2.25 -40.71 0.31
C TRP A 80 -2.10 -40.26 -1.15
N ARG A 81 -2.46 -41.11 -2.13
CA ARG A 81 -2.42 -40.73 -3.56
C ARG A 81 -3.31 -39.55 -3.87
N GLN A 82 -4.50 -39.51 -3.25
CA GLN A 82 -5.44 -38.41 -3.42
C GLN A 82 -4.87 -37.11 -2.83
N LEU A 83 -4.35 -37.15 -1.59
CA LEU A 83 -3.84 -35.96 -0.90
C LEU A 83 -2.61 -35.36 -1.59
N ARG A 84 -1.79 -36.17 -2.27
CA ARG A 84 -0.65 -35.68 -3.08
C ARG A 84 -1.04 -34.69 -4.18
N GLY A 85 -2.25 -34.82 -4.74
CA GLY A 85 -2.74 -33.95 -5.80
C GLY A 85 -3.62 -32.80 -5.30
N ALA A 86 -3.89 -32.73 -3.99
CA ALA A 86 -4.85 -31.81 -3.41
C ALA A 86 -4.16 -30.72 -2.59
N ASP A 87 -3.60 -29.72 -3.28
CA ASP A 87 -3.00 -28.57 -2.61
C ASP A 87 -4.03 -27.84 -1.72
N GLY A 88 -3.59 -27.44 -0.53
CA GLY A 88 -4.41 -26.73 0.45
C GLY A 88 -5.26 -27.63 1.37
N VAL A 89 -5.36 -28.93 1.10
CA VAL A 89 -5.95 -29.90 2.04
C VAL A 89 -4.85 -30.54 2.87
N GLY A 90 -4.99 -30.48 4.19
CA GLY A 90 -3.94 -30.94 5.11
C GLY A 90 -4.08 -32.40 5.55
N TYR A 91 -5.31 -32.92 5.52
CA TYR A 91 -5.63 -34.25 6.03
C TYR A 91 -6.85 -34.82 5.29
N VAL A 92 -6.88 -36.13 5.04
CA VAL A 92 -8.06 -36.85 4.54
C VAL A 92 -8.24 -38.12 5.34
N GLN A 93 -9.49 -38.49 5.61
CA GLN A 93 -9.81 -39.58 6.53
C GLN A 93 -11.17 -40.23 6.28
N VAL A 94 -11.28 -41.46 6.77
CA VAL A 94 -12.54 -42.19 6.91
C VAL A 94 -12.63 -42.73 8.32
N GLY A 95 -13.81 -42.62 8.93
CA GLY A 95 -14.14 -43.30 10.19
C GLY A 95 -15.31 -44.25 9.97
N TYR A 96 -15.23 -45.44 10.54
CA TYR A 96 -16.18 -46.52 10.34
C TYR A 96 -17.24 -46.54 11.44
N GLU A 97 -18.50 -46.81 11.06
CA GLU A 97 -19.63 -46.87 11.99
C GLU A 97 -19.56 -48.12 12.91
N ALA A 98 -19.10 -49.25 12.35
CA ALA A 98 -19.17 -50.57 12.98
C ALA A 98 -18.43 -50.63 14.33
N ASP A 99 -17.19 -50.15 14.36
CA ASP A 99 -16.28 -50.27 15.49
C ASP A 99 -15.74 -48.91 15.99
N GLY A 100 -15.93 -47.83 15.22
CA GLY A 100 -15.34 -46.53 15.50
C GLY A 100 -13.87 -46.43 15.07
N GLY A 101 -13.38 -47.43 14.33
CA GLY A 101 -12.10 -47.41 13.66
C GLY A 101 -12.04 -46.32 12.60
N PHE A 102 -10.84 -46.04 12.12
CA PHE A 102 -10.54 -44.98 11.18
C PHE A 102 -9.19 -45.20 10.49
N VAL A 103 -9.06 -44.59 9.32
CA VAL A 103 -7.82 -44.46 8.53
C VAL A 103 -7.73 -43.00 8.10
N GLY A 104 -6.56 -42.39 8.27
CA GLY A 104 -6.33 -41.01 7.86
C GLY A 104 -4.90 -40.76 7.40
N VAL A 105 -4.73 -39.89 6.42
CA VAL A 105 -3.43 -39.48 5.90
C VAL A 105 -3.31 -37.97 5.97
N GLU A 106 -2.14 -37.51 6.35
CA GLU A 106 -1.81 -36.12 6.57
C GLU A 106 -0.60 -35.68 5.76
N ARG A 107 -0.65 -34.45 5.25
CA ARG A 107 0.53 -33.66 4.91
C ARG A 107 0.82 -32.66 6.03
N ALA A 108 1.80 -33.00 6.86
CA ALA A 108 2.20 -32.20 8.01
C ALA A 108 2.94 -30.93 7.59
N ASP A 109 3.12 -30.03 8.56
CA ASP A 109 3.91 -28.81 8.37
C ASP A 109 5.35 -29.15 7.93
N GLY A 110 5.88 -28.39 6.97
CA GLY A 110 7.16 -28.71 6.33
C GLY A 110 7.09 -29.80 5.26
N GLY A 111 5.91 -30.36 4.98
CA GLY A 111 5.66 -31.28 3.86
C GLY A 111 5.88 -32.77 4.18
N ALA A 112 6.16 -33.12 5.44
CA ALA A 112 6.29 -34.51 5.86
C ALA A 112 4.94 -35.25 5.80
N TRP A 113 4.97 -36.53 5.41
CA TRP A 113 3.77 -37.36 5.35
C TRP A 113 3.57 -38.15 6.64
N ARG A 114 2.33 -38.20 7.11
CA ARG A 114 1.93 -39.03 8.25
C ARG A 114 0.68 -39.82 7.91
N SER A 115 0.57 -40.99 8.51
CA SER A 115 -0.64 -41.80 8.51
C SER A 115 -1.07 -42.06 9.94
N GLU A 116 -2.38 -42.09 10.15
CA GLU A 116 -2.96 -42.53 11.41
C GLU A 116 -3.98 -43.63 11.10
N VAL A 117 -3.79 -44.80 11.71
CA VAL A 117 -4.60 -46.00 11.45
C VAL A 117 -5.01 -46.63 12.77
N SER A 118 -6.22 -47.18 12.82
CA SER A 118 -6.69 -47.92 14.00
C SER A 118 -5.85 -49.16 14.24
N ASP A 119 -5.60 -49.46 15.50
CA ASP A 119 -4.79 -50.61 15.86
C ASP A 119 -5.66 -51.87 16.03
N ALA A 120 -5.21 -52.98 15.44
CA ALA A 120 -5.95 -54.23 15.45
C ALA A 120 -5.91 -54.96 16.81
N GLU A 121 -4.89 -54.69 17.63
CA GLU A 121 -4.64 -55.39 18.90
C GLU A 121 -5.03 -54.55 20.13
N ARG A 122 -5.00 -53.23 20.01
CA ARG A 122 -5.22 -52.27 21.09
C ARG A 122 -6.29 -51.26 20.72
N THR A 123 -7.16 -50.93 21.68
CA THR A 123 -8.16 -49.87 21.48
C THR A 123 -7.46 -48.51 21.36
N GLY A 124 -7.39 -47.99 20.15
CA GLY A 124 -6.70 -46.73 19.86
C GLY A 124 -6.20 -46.67 18.43
N LYS A 125 -5.20 -45.82 18.22
CA LYS A 125 -4.60 -45.63 16.90
C LYS A 125 -3.10 -45.44 16.94
N ALA A 126 -2.44 -45.98 15.93
CA ALA A 126 -1.02 -45.76 15.69
C ALA A 126 -0.81 -44.61 14.71
N VAL A 127 0.24 -43.84 14.92
CA VAL A 127 0.69 -42.75 14.04
C VAL A 127 2.00 -43.19 13.40
N TRP A 128 2.05 -43.19 12.07
CA TRP A 128 3.18 -43.62 11.27
C TRP A 128 3.73 -42.44 10.46
N SER A 129 5.05 -42.40 10.31
CA SER A 129 5.69 -41.58 9.27
C SER A 129 5.56 -42.31 7.93
N LEU A 130 5.30 -41.58 6.86
CA LEU A 130 5.31 -42.15 5.51
C LEU A 130 6.45 -41.57 4.67
N GLY A 131 7.02 -42.40 3.80
CA GLY A 131 7.97 -41.99 2.77
C GLY A 131 7.31 -41.24 1.62
N GLU A 132 8.13 -40.75 0.66
CA GLU A 132 7.62 -40.09 -0.57
C GLU A 132 6.92 -41.05 -1.55
N ASP A 133 7.04 -42.36 -1.30
CA ASP A 133 6.32 -43.44 -2.00
C ASP A 133 5.00 -43.81 -1.30
N GLY A 134 4.74 -43.26 -0.11
CA GLY A 134 3.52 -43.48 0.66
C GLY A 134 3.56 -44.73 1.52
N GLU A 135 4.70 -45.40 1.61
CA GLU A 135 4.90 -46.56 2.46
C GLU A 135 5.33 -46.11 3.87
N ARG A 136 5.02 -46.93 4.88
CA ARG A 136 5.34 -46.61 6.28
C ARG A 136 6.84 -46.75 6.54
N ASP A 137 7.44 -45.71 7.10
CA ASP A 137 8.86 -45.65 7.44
C ASP A 137 9.12 -46.08 8.89
N GLY A 138 9.50 -47.34 9.08
CA GLY A 138 9.94 -47.87 10.39
C GLY A 138 8.81 -48.21 11.36
N GLU A 139 9.02 -47.94 12.65
CA GLU A 139 8.04 -48.20 13.71
C GLU A 139 7.06 -47.04 13.90
N ALA A 140 5.91 -47.31 14.53
CA ALA A 140 4.92 -46.27 14.83
C ALA A 140 5.54 -45.16 15.69
N ALA A 141 5.46 -43.93 15.20
CA ALA A 141 6.01 -42.74 15.85
C ALA A 141 5.26 -42.38 17.14
N ALA A 142 3.97 -42.70 17.22
CA ALA A 142 3.16 -42.49 18.42
C ALA A 142 1.94 -43.42 18.46
N PHE A 143 1.32 -43.51 19.62
CA PHE A 143 0.04 -44.21 19.83
C PHE A 143 -0.93 -43.34 20.62
N VAL A 144 -2.18 -43.26 20.19
CA VAL A 144 -3.26 -42.55 20.89
C VAL A 144 -4.24 -43.58 21.44
N ASP A 145 -4.29 -43.68 22.77
CA ASP A 145 -5.11 -44.66 23.48
C ASP A 145 -6.60 -44.30 23.47
N GLY A 146 -7.46 -45.31 23.35
CA GLY A 146 -8.92 -45.16 23.45
C GLY A 146 -9.56 -44.29 22.35
N TYR A 147 -8.91 -44.12 21.20
CA TYR A 147 -9.45 -43.35 20.09
C TYR A 147 -10.69 -44.03 19.48
N ASP A 148 -11.79 -43.29 19.36
CA ASP A 148 -13.02 -43.68 18.65
C ASP A 148 -13.50 -42.51 17.78
N ALA A 149 -13.54 -42.71 16.47
CA ALA A 149 -13.93 -41.70 15.49
C ALA A 149 -15.34 -41.13 15.75
N ARG A 150 -16.29 -41.96 16.21
CA ARG A 150 -17.70 -41.59 16.42
C ARG A 150 -17.89 -40.57 17.53
N THR A 151 -16.91 -40.48 18.43
CA THR A 151 -16.91 -39.51 19.53
C THR A 151 -16.40 -38.14 19.11
N ARG A 152 -15.73 -38.05 17.95
CA ARG A 152 -15.06 -36.83 17.50
C ARG A 152 -16.04 -35.79 16.95
N PRO A 153 -15.73 -34.48 17.08
CA PRO A 153 -16.62 -33.41 16.60
C PRO A 153 -16.98 -33.54 15.12
N TRP A 154 -16.03 -33.91 14.26
CA TRP A 154 -16.25 -34.07 12.83
C TRP A 154 -17.26 -35.18 12.51
N TYR A 155 -17.14 -36.34 13.15
CA TYR A 155 -18.07 -37.45 12.92
C TYR A 155 -19.48 -37.09 13.36
N ARG A 156 -19.61 -36.49 14.55
CA ARG A 156 -20.90 -36.03 15.09
C ARG A 156 -21.54 -34.98 14.21
N ALA A 157 -20.76 -34.08 13.61
CA ALA A 157 -21.26 -33.08 12.68
C ALA A 157 -21.89 -33.73 11.44
N ALA A 158 -21.23 -34.73 10.85
CA ALA A 158 -21.77 -35.47 9.71
C ALA A 158 -23.07 -36.20 10.05
N VAL A 159 -23.11 -36.88 11.20
CA VAL A 159 -24.30 -37.62 11.66
C VAL A 159 -25.47 -36.66 11.95
N ALA A 160 -25.19 -35.50 12.55
CA ALA A 160 -26.23 -34.52 12.87
C ALA A 160 -26.80 -33.82 11.64
N ALA A 161 -25.94 -33.50 10.65
CA ALA A 161 -26.37 -32.86 9.40
C ALA A 161 -26.99 -33.85 8.40
N ASP A 162 -26.64 -35.13 8.52
CA ASP A 162 -26.98 -36.21 7.59
C ASP A 162 -26.64 -35.91 6.11
N GLY A 163 -25.56 -35.16 5.89
CA GLY A 163 -25.09 -34.73 4.58
C GLY A 163 -23.78 -33.95 4.66
N PRO A 164 -23.28 -33.43 3.52
CA PRO A 164 -22.06 -32.64 3.48
C PRO A 164 -22.16 -31.37 4.35
N THR A 165 -21.26 -31.23 5.31
CA THR A 165 -21.19 -30.07 6.21
C THR A 165 -19.77 -29.83 6.69
N TRP A 166 -19.53 -28.72 7.37
CA TRP A 166 -18.34 -28.50 8.17
C TRP A 166 -18.55 -28.89 9.63
N SER A 167 -17.49 -29.37 10.29
CA SER A 167 -17.42 -29.48 11.74
C SER A 167 -17.22 -28.11 12.41
N SER A 168 -17.35 -28.04 13.74
CA SER A 168 -16.72 -26.95 14.50
C SER A 168 -15.19 -27.05 14.40
N ILE A 169 -14.45 -26.00 14.70
CA ILE A 169 -12.98 -26.08 14.86
C ILE A 169 -12.64 -26.84 16.15
N TYR A 170 -11.73 -27.82 16.08
CA TYR A 170 -11.39 -28.68 17.21
C TYR A 170 -9.89 -29.03 17.27
N PRO A 171 -9.37 -29.41 18.46
CA PRO A 171 -8.01 -29.92 18.60
C PRO A 171 -7.88 -31.34 18.08
N PHE A 172 -6.81 -31.58 17.32
CA PHE A 172 -6.49 -32.90 16.79
C PHE A 172 -6.06 -33.82 17.94
N SER A 173 -6.36 -35.11 17.82
CA SER A 173 -6.13 -36.07 18.92
C SER A 173 -4.66 -36.41 19.14
N SER A 174 -3.80 -36.19 18.14
CA SER A 174 -2.37 -36.46 18.26
C SER A 174 -1.68 -35.32 19.02
N LYS A 175 -1.10 -35.64 20.19
CA LYS A 175 -0.39 -34.67 21.04
C LYS A 175 1.04 -34.36 20.58
N ALA A 176 1.56 -35.11 19.62
CA ALA A 176 2.92 -34.91 19.10
C ALA A 176 3.08 -33.57 18.36
N ALA A 177 1.99 -33.04 17.80
CA ALA A 177 1.95 -31.74 17.13
C ALA A 177 0.62 -31.04 17.44
N PRO A 178 0.53 -30.24 18.53
CA PRO A 178 -0.67 -29.53 18.92
C PRO A 178 -1.16 -28.60 17.81
N ARG A 179 -2.32 -28.93 17.23
CA ARG A 179 -2.90 -28.18 16.11
C ARG A 179 -4.42 -28.21 16.16
N LEU A 180 -5.01 -27.20 15.55
CA LEU A 180 -6.45 -27.09 15.32
C LEU A 180 -6.74 -27.28 13.85
N GLY A 181 -7.91 -27.84 13.56
CA GLY A 181 -8.44 -27.88 12.21
C GLY A 181 -9.96 -27.84 12.21
N ILE A 182 -10.49 -27.69 11.01
CA ILE A 182 -11.90 -27.84 10.69
C ILE A 182 -12.02 -28.91 9.61
N THR A 183 -13.03 -29.75 9.71
CA THR A 183 -13.21 -30.88 8.79
C THR A 183 -14.46 -30.66 7.95
N ALA A 184 -14.29 -30.69 6.63
CA ALA A 184 -15.41 -30.94 5.73
C ALA A 184 -15.74 -32.42 5.86
N VAL A 185 -17.00 -32.73 6.15
CA VAL A 185 -17.44 -34.09 6.40
C VAL A 185 -18.65 -34.45 5.56
N GLN A 186 -18.82 -35.74 5.28
CA GLN A 186 -20.08 -36.28 4.78
C GLN A 186 -20.28 -37.74 5.21
N PRO A 187 -21.53 -38.19 5.39
CA PRO A 187 -21.82 -39.60 5.62
C PRO A 187 -21.36 -40.48 4.45
N LEU A 188 -20.73 -41.61 4.76
CA LEU A 188 -20.46 -42.69 3.82
C LEU A 188 -21.57 -43.73 3.94
N ARG A 189 -22.17 -44.11 2.82
CA ARG A 189 -23.29 -45.05 2.76
C ARG A 189 -23.02 -46.22 1.84
N ASP A 190 -23.59 -47.37 2.16
CA ASP A 190 -23.62 -48.54 1.28
C ASP A 190 -24.64 -48.36 0.13
N ALA A 191 -24.72 -49.35 -0.76
CA ALA A 191 -25.62 -49.33 -1.91
C ALA A 191 -27.11 -49.32 -1.51
N GLU A 192 -27.42 -49.85 -0.33
CA GLU A 192 -28.74 -49.87 0.28
C GLU A 192 -29.08 -48.55 1.01
N GLY A 193 -28.12 -47.64 1.10
CA GLY A 193 -28.27 -46.33 1.73
C GLY A 193 -28.06 -46.31 3.24
N HIS A 194 -27.59 -47.39 3.87
CA HIS A 194 -27.23 -47.38 5.29
C HIS A 194 -25.88 -46.68 5.49
N ARG A 195 -25.75 -45.91 6.57
CA ARG A 195 -24.48 -45.26 6.92
C ARG A 195 -23.51 -46.30 7.45
N ILE A 196 -22.37 -46.43 6.79
CA ILE A 196 -21.28 -47.36 7.15
C ILE A 196 -20.06 -46.62 7.68
N GLY A 197 -20.04 -45.29 7.58
CA GLY A 197 -18.99 -44.45 8.13
C GLY A 197 -19.19 -42.97 7.82
N VAL A 198 -18.13 -42.20 8.01
CA VAL A 198 -18.05 -40.77 7.68
C VAL A 198 -16.71 -40.50 7.01
N LEU A 199 -16.74 -39.78 5.90
CA LEU A 199 -15.56 -39.25 5.24
C LEU A 199 -15.26 -37.85 5.77
N GLY A 200 -13.98 -37.52 5.90
CA GLY A 200 -13.50 -36.23 6.35
C GLY A 200 -12.30 -35.76 5.53
N ALA A 201 -12.24 -34.44 5.30
CA ALA A 201 -11.08 -33.78 4.75
C ALA A 201 -10.85 -32.47 5.53
N ASP A 202 -9.64 -32.28 6.05
CA ASP A 202 -9.36 -31.22 7.02
C ASP A 202 -8.60 -30.05 6.39
N LEU A 203 -8.98 -28.86 6.84
CA LEU A 203 -8.15 -27.66 6.76
C LEU A 203 -7.50 -27.45 8.13
N ILE A 204 -6.17 -27.43 8.14
CA ILE A 204 -5.37 -27.15 9.34
C ILE A 204 -5.22 -25.65 9.48
N LEU A 205 -5.58 -25.09 10.64
CA LEU A 205 -5.63 -23.64 10.83
C LEU A 205 -4.27 -22.96 10.64
N GLY A 206 -3.17 -23.61 11.06
CA GLY A 206 -1.81 -23.10 10.85
C GLY A 206 -1.47 -22.97 9.36
N GLN A 207 -1.74 -24.01 8.59
CA GLN A 207 -1.53 -24.01 7.13
C GLN A 207 -2.42 -22.98 6.44
N LEU A 208 -3.65 -22.79 6.90
CA LEU A 208 -4.52 -21.73 6.39
C LEU A 208 -3.96 -20.34 6.69
N SER A 209 -3.37 -20.11 7.87
CA SER A 209 -2.65 -18.87 8.17
C SER A 209 -1.48 -18.64 7.22
N ASP A 210 -0.70 -19.68 6.91
CA ASP A 210 0.46 -19.57 6.00
C ASP A 210 0.05 -19.17 4.57
N LEU A 211 -1.19 -19.47 4.16
CA LEU A 211 -1.76 -19.05 2.88
C LEU A 211 -2.22 -17.59 2.87
N LEU A 212 -2.38 -16.95 4.03
CA LEU A 212 -2.77 -15.54 4.14
C LEU A 212 -1.53 -14.64 4.02
N ASP A 213 -0.96 -14.56 2.83
CA ASP A 213 0.17 -13.67 2.54
C ASP A 213 -0.32 -12.26 2.16
N PRO A 214 0.07 -11.20 2.91
CA PRO A 214 -0.24 -9.82 2.56
C PRO A 214 0.32 -9.38 1.20
N GLY A 215 1.41 -10.00 0.72
CA GLY A 215 2.00 -9.75 -0.60
C GLY A 215 2.16 -8.27 -0.94
N GLU A 216 1.43 -7.83 -1.99
CA GLU A 216 1.47 -6.46 -2.51
C GLU A 216 0.89 -5.40 -1.57
N LEU A 217 0.10 -5.79 -0.55
CA LEU A 217 -0.42 -4.85 0.46
C LEU A 217 0.66 -4.37 1.44
N GLY A 218 1.79 -5.08 1.48
CA GLY A 218 2.93 -4.78 2.35
C GLY A 218 2.83 -5.42 3.75
N PRO A 219 3.94 -5.41 4.51
CA PRO A 219 4.08 -6.17 5.75
C PRO A 219 3.20 -5.69 6.91
N GLU A 220 2.67 -4.47 6.83
CA GLU A 220 1.78 -3.89 7.85
C GLU A 220 0.31 -4.26 7.64
N ALA A 221 -0.04 -4.84 6.47
CA ALA A 221 -1.38 -5.32 6.23
C ALA A 221 -1.66 -6.59 7.05
N ARG A 222 -2.92 -6.74 7.43
CA ARG A 222 -3.44 -7.89 8.19
C ARG A 222 -4.56 -8.52 7.41
N ILE A 223 -4.40 -9.80 7.11
CA ILE A 223 -5.45 -10.63 6.54
C ILE A 223 -5.86 -11.61 7.64
N ALA A 224 -7.14 -11.68 7.96
CA ALA A 224 -7.66 -12.59 8.97
C ALA A 224 -8.98 -13.22 8.53
N LEU A 225 -9.16 -14.48 8.91
CA LEU A 225 -10.43 -15.19 8.84
C LEU A 225 -10.96 -15.34 10.26
N VAL A 226 -12.20 -14.92 10.47
CA VAL A 226 -12.85 -14.97 11.78
C VAL A 226 -14.23 -15.62 11.68
N GLU A 227 -14.62 -16.38 12.69
CA GLU A 227 -16.02 -16.79 12.86
C GLU A 227 -16.87 -15.61 13.33
N ARG A 228 -18.19 -15.71 13.16
CA ARG A 228 -19.15 -14.67 13.56
C ARG A 228 -19.08 -14.28 15.03
N ASP A 229 -18.70 -15.21 15.91
CA ASP A 229 -18.50 -14.96 17.33
C ASP A 229 -17.18 -14.21 17.66
N GLY A 230 -16.36 -13.93 16.65
CA GLY A 230 -15.07 -13.25 16.74
C GLY A 230 -13.88 -14.16 17.08
N MET A 231 -14.08 -15.48 17.07
CA MET A 231 -12.97 -16.43 17.20
C MET A 231 -12.12 -16.43 15.93
N LEU A 232 -10.80 -16.43 16.12
CA LEU A 232 -9.84 -16.43 15.03
C LEU A 232 -9.76 -17.83 14.40
N VAL A 233 -9.77 -17.86 13.08
CA VAL A 233 -9.60 -19.07 12.26
C VAL A 233 -8.20 -19.08 11.66
N ALA A 234 -7.79 -17.99 11.03
CA ALA A 234 -6.46 -17.83 10.45
C ALA A 234 -6.08 -16.35 10.44
N SER A 235 -4.78 -16.05 10.45
CA SER A 235 -4.25 -14.69 10.47
C SER A 235 -2.86 -14.63 9.85
N SER A 236 -2.61 -13.59 9.07
CA SER A 236 -1.29 -13.23 8.55
C SER A 236 -0.36 -12.63 9.63
N ALA A 237 -0.89 -12.27 10.81
CA ALA A 237 -0.13 -11.67 11.90
C ALA A 237 0.48 -12.71 12.86
N GLY A 238 0.06 -13.97 12.78
CA GLY A 238 0.52 -15.02 13.69
C GLY A 238 -0.45 -16.19 13.83
N PRO A 239 -0.13 -17.14 14.72
CA PRO A 239 -0.92 -18.36 14.87
C PRO A 239 -2.33 -18.05 15.42
N PRO A 240 -3.37 -18.76 14.93
CA PRO A 240 -4.76 -18.51 15.35
C PRO A 240 -5.13 -19.17 16.70
N PHE A 241 -4.15 -19.78 17.37
CA PHE A 241 -4.30 -20.43 18.65
C PHE A 241 -3.03 -20.28 19.47
N ARG A 242 -3.14 -20.54 20.78
CA ARG A 242 -2.01 -20.66 21.71
C ARG A 242 -1.97 -22.05 22.30
N VAL A 243 -0.78 -22.59 22.54
CA VAL A 243 -0.63 -23.87 23.23
C VAL A 243 -0.53 -23.61 24.74
N THR A 244 -1.44 -24.18 25.52
CA THR A 244 -1.45 -24.10 27.00
C THR A 244 -1.48 -25.53 27.52
N ASP A 245 -0.53 -25.91 28.39
CA ASP A 245 -0.37 -27.27 28.91
C ASP A 245 -0.32 -28.38 27.83
N GLY A 246 0.29 -28.05 26.68
CA GLY A 246 0.41 -28.96 25.54
C GLY A 246 -0.85 -29.06 24.66
N GLU A 247 -1.93 -28.35 25.00
CA GLU A 247 -3.18 -28.37 24.24
C GLU A 247 -3.41 -27.04 23.50
N PRO A 248 -3.81 -27.08 22.21
CA PRO A 248 -4.05 -25.86 21.45
C PRO A 248 -5.42 -25.26 21.84
N THR A 249 -5.39 -24.01 22.29
CA THR A 249 -6.56 -23.23 22.70
C THR A 249 -6.80 -22.11 21.70
N ARG A 250 -8.03 -22.03 21.18
CA ARG A 250 -8.45 -21.01 20.21
C ARG A 250 -8.27 -19.60 20.77
N LEU A 251 -7.91 -18.66 19.89
CA LEU A 251 -7.81 -17.24 20.23
C LEU A 251 -8.99 -16.47 19.64
N ARG A 252 -9.38 -15.40 20.31
CA ARG A 252 -10.23 -14.37 19.69
C ARG A 252 -9.36 -13.42 18.88
N ALA A 253 -9.92 -12.89 17.79
CA ALA A 253 -9.20 -11.96 16.92
C ALA A 253 -8.74 -10.67 17.65
N ASP A 254 -9.52 -10.19 18.64
CA ASP A 254 -9.17 -9.04 19.49
C ASP A 254 -8.14 -9.36 20.58
N GLN A 255 -7.81 -10.63 20.79
CA GLN A 255 -6.86 -11.13 21.79
C GLN A 255 -5.63 -11.76 21.16
N ALA A 256 -5.49 -11.70 19.83
CA ALA A 256 -4.40 -12.33 19.08
C ALA A 256 -3.05 -11.60 19.21
N GLY A 257 -2.98 -10.51 19.98
CA GLY A 257 -1.76 -9.72 20.19
C GLY A 257 -1.42 -8.77 19.04
N ASP A 258 -2.37 -8.48 18.15
CA ASP A 258 -2.21 -7.53 17.05
C ASP A 258 -3.16 -6.33 17.21
N ASP A 259 -2.59 -5.13 17.29
CA ASP A 259 -3.33 -3.89 17.56
C ASP A 259 -4.26 -3.49 16.40
N VAL A 260 -3.90 -3.81 15.16
CA VAL A 260 -4.71 -3.50 13.98
C VAL A 260 -5.97 -4.36 14.03
N LEU A 261 -5.81 -5.68 14.18
CA LEU A 261 -6.94 -6.61 14.26
C LEU A 261 -7.83 -6.32 15.47
N ALA A 262 -7.24 -6.02 16.63
CA ALA A 262 -8.01 -5.62 17.81
C ALA A 262 -8.81 -4.32 17.58
N GLY A 263 -8.24 -3.35 16.85
CA GLY A 263 -8.93 -2.14 16.42
C GLY A 263 -10.13 -2.43 15.51
N VAL A 264 -9.96 -3.33 14.53
CA VAL A 264 -11.02 -3.75 13.61
C VAL A 264 -12.16 -4.43 14.38
N MET A 265 -11.83 -5.40 15.23
CA MET A 265 -12.81 -6.16 16.00
C MET A 265 -13.63 -5.27 16.94
N ARG A 266 -12.98 -4.27 17.56
CA ARG A 266 -13.66 -3.27 18.40
C ARG A 266 -14.64 -2.43 17.57
N SER A 267 -14.21 -1.91 16.42
CA SER A 267 -15.06 -1.10 15.55
C SER A 267 -16.26 -1.88 15.01
N LEU A 268 -16.08 -3.17 14.69
CA LEU A 268 -17.18 -4.02 14.23
C LEU A 268 -18.14 -4.34 15.37
N SER A 269 -17.63 -4.56 16.59
CA SER A 269 -18.46 -4.76 17.79
C SER A 269 -19.33 -3.55 18.10
N ASP A 270 -18.77 -2.34 17.99
CA ASP A 270 -19.50 -1.08 18.21
C ASP A 270 -20.62 -0.85 17.17
N ASP A 271 -20.48 -1.41 15.96
CA ASP A 271 -21.49 -1.34 14.89
C ASP A 271 -22.50 -2.50 14.94
N GLY A 272 -22.56 -3.23 16.06
CA GLY A 272 -23.51 -4.33 16.28
C GLY A 272 -22.98 -5.72 15.90
N GLY A 273 -21.67 -5.88 15.76
CA GLY A 273 -21.00 -7.17 15.62
C GLY A 273 -20.86 -7.69 14.19
N LEU A 274 -20.16 -8.82 14.06
CA LEU A 274 -19.91 -9.48 12.78
C LEU A 274 -21.20 -10.00 12.13
N ASP A 275 -22.25 -10.26 12.88
CA ASP A 275 -23.55 -10.76 12.36
C ASP A 275 -24.23 -9.76 11.41
N ARG A 276 -23.95 -8.46 11.54
CA ARG A 276 -24.51 -7.44 10.65
C ARG A 276 -23.80 -7.33 9.31
N LEU A 277 -22.67 -8.00 9.14
CA LEU A 277 -21.95 -8.07 7.86
C LEU A 277 -22.60 -9.09 6.93
N THR A 278 -23.71 -8.70 6.29
CA THR A 278 -24.41 -9.53 5.30
C THR A 278 -23.85 -9.39 3.89
N GLY A 279 -22.90 -8.47 3.68
CA GLY A 279 -22.27 -8.22 2.39
C GLY A 279 -20.97 -7.45 2.52
N ASP A 280 -20.30 -7.27 1.40
CA ASP A 280 -18.96 -6.70 1.33
C ASP A 280 -18.96 -5.22 1.71
N ARG A 281 -18.12 -4.87 2.68
CA ARG A 281 -18.03 -3.51 3.20
C ARG A 281 -16.58 -3.06 3.28
N THR A 282 -16.34 -1.84 2.81
CA THR A 282 -15.09 -1.13 3.07
C THR A 282 -15.37 0.01 4.05
N PHE A 283 -14.56 0.14 5.09
CA PHE A 283 -14.70 1.19 6.10
C PHE A 283 -13.34 1.51 6.73
N ARG A 284 -13.27 2.62 7.46
CA ARG A 284 -12.03 3.11 8.06
C ARG A 284 -12.18 3.21 9.57
N ILE A 285 -11.16 2.77 10.30
CA ILE A 285 -11.09 2.86 11.77
C ILE A 285 -10.03 3.89 12.16
N GLY A 286 -10.21 4.54 13.31
CA GLY A 286 -9.36 5.69 13.69
C GLY A 286 -8.11 5.37 14.52
N ARG A 287 -7.96 4.15 15.07
CA ARG A 287 -6.83 3.77 15.93
C ARG A 287 -6.46 2.28 15.80
N PRO A 288 -5.31 1.94 15.15
CA PRO A 288 -4.58 2.79 14.21
C PRO A 288 -5.46 3.21 13.05
N ASP A 289 -5.07 4.26 12.33
CA ASP A 289 -5.81 4.74 11.18
C ASP A 289 -5.74 3.71 10.05
N THR A 290 -6.80 2.93 9.85
CA THR A 290 -6.72 1.70 9.06
C THR A 290 -7.92 1.59 8.12
N LEU A 291 -7.65 1.28 6.86
CA LEU A 291 -8.67 0.95 5.89
C LEU A 291 -8.94 -0.55 5.95
N VAL A 292 -10.21 -0.93 6.10
CA VAL A 292 -10.66 -2.29 6.32
C VAL A 292 -11.62 -2.69 5.21
N PHE A 293 -11.34 -3.81 4.57
CA PHE A 293 -12.30 -4.55 3.76
C PHE A 293 -12.78 -5.77 4.55
N ALA A 294 -14.09 -5.87 4.74
CA ALA A 294 -14.74 -7.00 5.39
C ALA A 294 -15.72 -7.67 4.42
N ALA A 295 -15.61 -8.97 4.27
CA ALA A 295 -16.47 -9.74 3.37
C ALA A 295 -16.92 -11.05 4.02
N PRO A 296 -18.23 -11.37 4.00
CA PRO A 296 -18.69 -12.68 4.43
C PRO A 296 -18.16 -13.75 3.48
N LEU A 297 -17.76 -14.87 4.06
CA LEU A 297 -17.27 -16.06 3.39
C LEU A 297 -18.11 -17.23 3.90
N ALA A 298 -19.19 -17.50 3.19
CA ALA A 298 -20.07 -18.64 3.45
C ALA A 298 -20.15 -19.53 2.21
N ASP A 299 -20.19 -20.85 2.43
CA ASP A 299 -20.20 -21.84 1.36
C ASP A 299 -21.53 -22.59 1.21
N GLY A 300 -22.48 -22.32 2.11
CA GLY A 300 -23.80 -22.97 2.13
C GLY A 300 -23.81 -24.36 2.77
N ARG A 301 -22.67 -24.86 3.27
CA ARG A 301 -22.51 -26.17 3.93
C ARG A 301 -22.12 -26.03 5.40
N GLY A 302 -22.59 -24.96 6.05
CA GLY A 302 -22.38 -24.70 7.48
C GLY A 302 -21.17 -23.83 7.81
N LEU A 303 -20.32 -23.47 6.84
CA LEU A 303 -19.24 -22.51 7.08
C LEU A 303 -19.76 -21.08 6.91
N ASP A 304 -19.53 -20.26 7.93
CA ASP A 304 -19.87 -18.83 7.95
C ASP A 304 -18.76 -18.02 8.63
N TRP A 305 -17.76 -17.65 7.84
CA TRP A 305 -16.63 -16.84 8.27
C TRP A 305 -16.72 -15.43 7.71
N VAL A 306 -15.89 -14.55 8.23
CA VAL A 306 -15.68 -13.20 7.70
C VAL A 306 -14.19 -13.05 7.36
N LEU A 307 -13.92 -12.69 6.11
CA LEU A 307 -12.60 -12.23 5.67
C LEU A 307 -12.44 -10.77 6.07
N LEU A 308 -11.36 -10.49 6.78
CA LEU A 308 -10.92 -9.15 7.15
C LEU A 308 -9.58 -8.87 6.47
N VAL A 309 -9.51 -7.80 5.70
CA VAL A 309 -8.27 -7.28 5.12
C VAL A 309 -8.10 -5.86 5.61
N ALA A 310 -7.14 -5.64 6.50
CA ALA A 310 -6.92 -4.38 7.20
C ALA A 310 -5.55 -3.83 6.87
N VAL A 311 -5.50 -2.62 6.32
CA VAL A 311 -4.25 -1.97 5.89
C VAL A 311 -4.11 -0.63 6.61
N PRO A 312 -3.09 -0.47 7.48
CA PRO A 312 -2.81 0.80 8.12
C PRO A 312 -2.47 1.89 7.10
N ALA A 313 -3.01 3.10 7.28
CA ALA A 313 -2.85 4.22 6.35
C ALA A 313 -1.40 4.68 6.24
N GLU A 314 -0.61 4.54 7.31
CA GLU A 314 0.83 4.80 7.30
C GLU A 314 1.57 3.91 6.28
N ALA A 315 1.12 2.68 6.07
CA ALA A 315 1.72 1.75 5.11
C ALA A 315 1.40 2.16 3.65
N THR A 316 0.19 2.66 3.40
CA THR A 316 -0.23 3.08 2.04
C THR A 316 0.27 4.49 1.67
N ILE A 317 0.30 5.42 2.64
CA ILE A 317 0.55 6.85 2.38
C ILE A 317 1.98 7.26 2.75
N GLY A 318 2.69 6.49 3.59
CA GLY A 318 4.06 6.80 4.02
C GLY A 318 5.00 7.12 2.85
N PRO A 319 5.19 6.19 1.88
CA PRO A 319 6.05 6.42 0.73
C PRO A 319 5.61 7.61 -0.14
N LEU A 320 4.30 7.79 -0.32
CA LEU A 320 3.74 8.89 -1.10
C LEU A 320 4.01 10.25 -0.43
N ARG A 321 3.93 10.31 0.91
CA ARG A 321 4.13 11.54 1.68
C ARG A 321 5.56 12.03 1.58
N ASP A 322 6.53 11.13 1.56
CA ASP A 322 7.94 11.49 1.41
C ASP A 322 8.26 11.95 -0.01
N GLN A 323 7.66 11.34 -1.04
CA GLN A 323 7.75 11.83 -2.42
C GLN A 323 7.12 13.23 -2.57
N VAL A 324 5.95 13.46 -1.98
CA VAL A 324 5.30 14.78 -1.99
C VAL A 324 6.15 15.81 -1.24
N ARG A 325 6.74 15.45 -0.09
CA ARG A 325 7.67 16.33 0.65
C ARG A 325 8.90 16.67 -0.19
N ALA A 326 9.51 15.68 -0.85
CA ALA A 326 10.65 15.89 -1.73
C ALA A 326 10.29 16.79 -2.93
N ALA A 327 9.12 16.58 -3.55
CA ALA A 327 8.65 17.44 -4.63
C ALA A 327 8.40 18.88 -4.15
N LEU A 328 7.84 19.06 -2.95
CA LEU A 328 7.63 20.38 -2.35
C LEU A 328 8.95 21.08 -1.99
N THR A 329 9.92 20.38 -1.40
CA THR A 329 11.22 20.97 -1.07
C THR A 329 12.00 21.34 -2.33
N LEU A 330 11.95 20.50 -3.37
CA LEU A 330 12.59 20.77 -4.65
C LEU A 330 11.91 21.93 -5.38
N GLY A 331 10.57 21.99 -5.36
CA GLY A 331 9.79 23.10 -5.90
C GLY A 331 10.08 24.43 -5.18
N LEU A 332 10.11 24.43 -3.84
CA LEU A 332 10.50 25.60 -3.04
C LEU A 332 11.95 26.02 -3.33
N GLY A 333 12.86 25.07 -3.50
CA GLY A 333 14.25 25.32 -3.88
C GLY A 333 14.39 26.00 -5.24
N LEU A 334 13.73 25.47 -6.27
CA LEU A 334 13.70 26.07 -7.61
C LEU A 334 13.10 27.47 -7.60
N MET A 335 12.06 27.68 -6.79
CA MET A 335 11.42 28.99 -6.67
C MET A 335 12.32 30.02 -5.97
N ALA A 336 13.02 29.61 -4.90
CA ALA A 336 13.99 30.46 -4.23
C ALA A 336 15.15 30.84 -5.18
N LEU A 337 15.61 29.89 -6.00
CA LEU A 337 16.61 30.14 -7.04
C LEU A 337 16.10 31.11 -8.12
N ALA A 338 14.87 30.93 -8.61
CA ALA A 338 14.27 31.82 -9.59
C ALA A 338 14.08 33.24 -9.04
N ALA A 339 13.60 33.37 -7.80
CA ALA A 339 13.45 34.65 -7.13
C ALA A 339 14.81 35.34 -6.90
N GLY A 340 15.82 34.59 -6.42
CA GLY A 340 17.18 35.08 -6.26
C GLY A 340 17.80 35.52 -7.59
N GLY A 341 17.63 34.72 -8.65
CA GLY A 341 18.07 35.05 -10.00
C GLY A 341 17.37 36.28 -10.57
N GLY A 342 16.06 36.43 -10.34
CA GLY A 342 15.29 37.59 -10.76
C GLY A 342 15.74 38.88 -10.06
N VAL A 343 16.01 38.83 -8.75
CA VAL A 343 16.56 39.97 -8.00
C VAL A 343 17.97 40.31 -8.48
N ALA A 344 18.82 39.31 -8.72
CA ALA A 344 20.16 39.51 -9.24
C ALA A 344 20.14 40.16 -10.63
N LEU A 345 19.32 39.64 -11.56
CA LEU A 345 19.17 40.18 -12.91
C LEU A 345 18.60 41.61 -12.90
N ALA A 346 17.60 41.88 -12.05
CA ALA A 346 17.07 43.22 -11.86
C ALA A 346 18.15 44.18 -11.34
N GLY A 347 19.00 43.75 -10.42
CA GLY A 347 20.16 44.53 -9.95
C GLY A 347 21.16 44.81 -11.06
N LEU A 348 21.50 43.79 -11.87
CA LEU A 348 22.46 43.88 -12.97
C LEU A 348 22.01 44.82 -14.09
N LEU A 349 20.73 44.82 -14.44
CA LEU A 349 20.18 45.65 -15.53
C LEU A 349 19.76 47.05 -15.05
N THR A 350 19.09 47.13 -13.90
CA THR A 350 18.51 48.40 -13.44
C THR A 350 19.57 49.36 -12.92
N HIS A 351 20.67 48.87 -12.33
CA HIS A 351 21.69 49.74 -11.75
C HIS A 351 22.46 50.56 -12.81
N PRO A 352 22.99 49.97 -13.91
CA PRO A 352 23.62 50.75 -14.98
C PRO A 352 22.65 51.70 -15.68
N LEU A 353 21.41 51.27 -15.93
CA LEU A 353 20.39 52.12 -16.56
C LEU A 353 20.07 53.35 -15.70
N ARG A 354 19.98 53.19 -14.37
CA ARG A 354 19.83 54.32 -13.44
C ARG A 354 21.02 55.27 -13.46
N GLN A 355 22.24 54.76 -13.56
CA GLN A 355 23.45 55.60 -13.66
C GLN A 355 23.48 56.42 -14.96
N ILE A 356 23.11 55.82 -16.10
CA ILE A 356 22.99 56.54 -17.38
C ILE A 356 21.89 57.61 -17.30
N SER A 357 20.74 57.28 -16.70
CA SER A 357 19.66 58.24 -16.47
C SER A 357 20.12 59.42 -15.59
N GLN A 358 20.83 59.16 -14.50
CA GLN A 358 21.37 60.21 -13.62
C GLN A 358 22.43 61.06 -14.31
N ALA A 359 23.29 60.45 -15.14
CA ALA A 359 24.26 61.19 -15.95
C ALA A 359 23.58 62.08 -17.00
N SER A 360 22.47 61.61 -17.58
CA SER A 360 21.63 62.41 -18.49
C SER A 360 21.06 63.64 -17.79
N ASP A 361 20.48 63.47 -16.61
CA ASP A 361 19.98 64.57 -15.77
C ASP A 361 21.09 65.55 -15.37
N ALA A 362 22.30 65.05 -15.08
CA ALA A 362 23.45 65.88 -14.74
C ALA A 362 23.90 66.73 -15.93
N VAL A 363 23.99 66.14 -17.13
CA VAL A 363 24.30 66.85 -18.37
C VAL A 363 23.27 67.94 -18.65
N ALA A 364 21.97 67.66 -18.47
CA ALA A 364 20.91 68.66 -18.62
C ALA A 364 21.03 69.86 -17.67
N ARG A 365 21.67 69.66 -16.50
CA ARG A 365 21.98 70.72 -15.52
C ARG A 365 23.36 71.36 -15.72
N GLY A 366 24.06 71.09 -16.83
CA GLY A 366 25.39 71.63 -17.13
C GLY A 366 26.53 70.94 -16.36
N GLN A 367 26.28 69.79 -15.72
CA GLN A 367 27.29 69.02 -14.99
C GLN A 367 27.85 67.90 -15.88
N TRP A 368 28.93 68.19 -16.60
CA TRP A 368 29.42 67.31 -17.66
C TRP A 368 30.24 66.10 -17.19
N ASN A 369 30.80 66.17 -15.97
CA ASN A 369 31.73 65.15 -15.45
C ASN A 369 31.06 64.06 -14.61
N HIS A 370 29.75 63.83 -14.77
CA HIS A 370 29.08 62.74 -14.04
C HIS A 370 29.62 61.37 -14.54
N PRO A 371 30.02 60.46 -13.63
CA PRO A 371 30.53 59.15 -14.02
C PRO A 371 29.45 58.30 -14.68
N LEU A 372 29.87 57.54 -15.70
CA LEU A 372 29.09 56.53 -16.38
C LEU A 372 29.43 55.12 -15.87
N PRO A 373 28.58 54.10 -16.15
CA PRO A 373 28.85 52.73 -15.72
C PRO A 373 30.17 52.23 -16.29
N LYS A 374 31.14 51.91 -15.43
CA LYS A 374 32.47 51.40 -15.84
C LYS A 374 32.45 49.92 -16.30
N ARG A 375 31.41 49.18 -15.91
CA ARG A 375 31.20 47.77 -16.27
C ARG A 375 29.74 47.58 -16.66
N THR A 376 29.52 47.33 -17.93
CA THR A 376 28.21 46.99 -18.49
C THR A 376 28.13 45.49 -18.69
N THR A 377 27.04 44.87 -18.21
CA THR A 377 26.89 43.41 -18.22
C THR A 377 26.26 42.89 -19.50
N THR A 378 25.55 43.73 -20.25
CA THR A 378 24.89 43.39 -21.51
C THR A 378 25.34 44.32 -22.63
N HIS A 379 25.35 43.77 -23.86
CA HIS A 379 25.79 44.48 -25.06
C HIS A 379 24.93 45.71 -25.36
N GLU A 380 23.61 45.65 -25.07
CA GLU A 380 22.68 46.75 -25.27
C GLU A 380 22.99 47.93 -24.34
N VAL A 381 23.31 47.66 -23.07
CA VAL A 381 23.66 48.71 -22.09
C VAL A 381 25.03 49.31 -22.42
N GLU A 382 25.97 48.51 -22.90
CA GLU A 382 27.26 49.02 -23.39
C GLU A 382 27.09 49.93 -24.60
N THR A 383 26.27 49.50 -25.57
CA THR A 383 25.94 50.27 -26.78
C THR A 383 25.29 51.60 -26.40
N LEU A 384 24.33 51.58 -25.47
CA LEU A 384 23.70 52.79 -24.95
C LEU A 384 24.68 53.72 -24.23
N THR A 385 25.57 53.17 -23.39
CA THR A 385 26.59 53.94 -22.68
C THR A 385 27.52 54.65 -23.66
N ARG A 386 27.99 53.95 -24.70
CA ARG A 386 28.86 54.50 -25.75
C ARG A 386 28.16 55.57 -26.58
N ALA A 387 26.91 55.33 -26.98
CA ALA A 387 26.10 56.32 -27.68
C ALA A 387 25.89 57.60 -26.85
N PHE A 388 25.66 57.44 -25.54
CA PHE A 388 25.55 58.57 -24.61
C PHE A 388 26.86 59.35 -24.48
N GLU A 389 28.02 58.67 -24.43
CA GLU A 389 29.33 59.34 -24.42
C GLU A 389 29.57 60.19 -25.66
N VAL A 390 29.28 59.65 -26.85
CA VAL A 390 29.40 60.36 -28.12
C VAL A 390 28.47 61.58 -28.12
N MET A 391 27.22 61.43 -27.71
CA MET A 391 26.27 62.53 -27.59
C MET A 391 26.78 63.62 -26.64
N ARG A 392 27.26 63.25 -25.45
CA ARG A 392 27.81 64.19 -24.47
C ARG A 392 28.97 65.00 -25.05
N ALA A 393 29.91 64.33 -25.72
CA ALA A 393 31.05 64.99 -26.36
C ALA A 393 30.60 65.93 -27.49
N GLN A 394 29.65 65.51 -28.32
CA GLN A 394 29.11 66.32 -29.39
C GLN A 394 28.43 67.58 -28.86
N VAL A 395 27.58 67.45 -27.83
CA VAL A 395 26.89 68.58 -27.20
C VAL A 395 27.92 69.57 -26.62
N GLN A 396 28.94 69.09 -25.91
CA GLN A 396 30.01 69.94 -25.40
C GLN A 396 30.75 70.69 -26.51
N SER A 397 31.09 70.00 -27.60
CA SER A 397 31.75 70.62 -28.75
C SER A 397 30.87 71.72 -29.35
N THR A 398 29.60 71.43 -29.63
CA THR A 398 28.69 72.44 -30.21
C THR A 398 28.47 73.64 -29.28
N LEU A 399 28.48 73.45 -27.96
CA LEU A 399 28.38 74.54 -27.01
C LEU A 399 29.65 75.40 -27.01
N ALA A 400 30.83 74.77 -27.08
CA ALA A 400 32.11 75.47 -27.19
C ALA A 400 32.23 76.23 -28.52
N ASP A 401 31.83 75.62 -29.63
CA ASP A 401 31.78 76.25 -30.95
C ASP A 401 30.81 77.44 -30.97
N ALA A 402 29.63 77.28 -30.34
CA ALA A 402 28.66 78.36 -30.20
C ALA A 402 29.20 79.51 -29.33
N GLU A 403 29.91 79.22 -28.23
CA GLU A 403 30.58 80.23 -27.42
C GLU A 403 31.69 80.95 -28.18
N GLN A 404 32.48 80.22 -28.96
CA GLN A 404 33.55 80.79 -29.79
C GLN A 404 32.98 81.67 -30.90
N ALA A 405 31.92 81.20 -31.59
CA ALA A 405 31.21 81.99 -32.60
C ALA A 405 30.59 83.26 -31.97
N ARG A 406 30.02 83.16 -30.77
CA ARG A 406 29.52 84.32 -30.02
C ARG A 406 30.63 85.31 -29.71
N ARG A 407 31.79 84.84 -29.20
CA ARG A 407 32.95 85.70 -28.93
C ARG A 407 33.49 86.38 -30.19
N ALA A 408 33.62 85.64 -31.30
CA ALA A 408 34.05 86.19 -32.58
C ALA A 408 33.07 87.24 -33.13
N ALA A 409 31.75 87.02 -32.97
CA ALA A 409 30.73 87.99 -33.34
C ALA A 409 30.78 89.25 -32.45
N GLU A 410 30.99 89.09 -31.14
CA GLU A 410 31.18 90.20 -30.20
C GLU A 410 32.44 91.02 -30.51
N ASP A 411 33.56 90.35 -30.78
CA ASP A 411 34.83 91.00 -31.13
C ASP A 411 34.74 91.69 -32.51
N GLY A 412 34.05 91.08 -33.48
CA GLY A 412 33.73 91.70 -34.76
C GLY A 412 32.84 92.95 -34.59
N ASN A 413 31.86 92.90 -33.68
CA ASN A 413 31.00 94.05 -33.38
C ASN A 413 31.77 95.17 -32.67
N ARG A 414 32.69 94.83 -31.75
CA ARG A 414 33.61 95.79 -31.12
C ARG A 414 34.55 96.42 -32.13
N ALA A 415 35.14 95.64 -33.03
CA ALA A 415 36.00 96.14 -34.11
C ALA A 415 35.24 97.10 -35.02
N LYS A 416 33.99 96.78 -35.40
CA LYS A 416 33.13 97.67 -36.18
C LYS A 416 32.81 98.98 -35.43
N THR A 417 32.55 98.90 -34.14
CA THR A 417 32.29 100.08 -33.29
C THR A 417 33.54 100.96 -33.17
N SER A 418 34.73 100.37 -33.00
CA SER A 418 36.01 101.07 -32.97
C SER A 418 36.35 101.72 -34.33
N PHE A 419 36.12 101.01 -35.44
CA PHE A 419 36.29 101.55 -36.79
C PHE A 419 35.36 102.75 -37.07
N LEU A 420 34.08 102.65 -36.71
CA LEU A 420 33.13 103.77 -36.83
C LEU A 420 33.55 104.97 -35.98
N ALA A 421 34.11 104.73 -34.78
CA ALA A 421 34.67 105.78 -33.94
C ALA A 421 35.93 106.42 -34.56
N GLY A 422 36.83 105.62 -35.16
CA GLY A 422 38.04 106.09 -35.84
C GLY A 422 37.77 106.89 -37.11
N VAL A 423 36.86 106.43 -37.97
CA VAL A 423 36.44 107.14 -39.20
C VAL A 423 35.70 108.44 -38.84
N SER A 424 34.90 108.45 -37.78
CA SER A 424 34.28 109.67 -37.26
C SER A 424 35.30 110.67 -36.69
N HIS A 425 36.50 110.20 -36.31
CA HIS A 425 37.57 111.06 -35.83
C HIS A 425 38.34 111.70 -37.00
N GLU A 426 38.69 110.93 -38.04
CA GLU A 426 39.36 111.46 -39.25
C GLU A 426 38.49 112.43 -40.06
N LEU A 427 37.17 112.23 -40.11
CA LEU A 427 36.25 113.18 -40.78
C LEU A 427 36.06 114.51 -40.02
N ARG A 428 36.51 114.61 -38.77
CA ARG A 428 36.35 115.81 -37.91
C ARG A 428 37.62 116.65 -37.76
N THR A 429 38.74 116.20 -38.31
CA THR A 429 40.03 116.91 -38.29
C THR A 429 40.71 116.72 -39.64
N PRO A 430 40.60 117.68 -40.59
CA PRO A 430 41.39 117.65 -41.83
C PRO A 430 42.86 117.97 -41.59
#